data_AF-A0A8S9UVM4-F1
#
_entry.id   AF-A0A8S9UVM4-F1
#
_cell.length_a   1.000
_cell.length_b   1.000
_cell.length_c   1.000
_cell.angle_alpha   90.00
_cell.angle_beta   90.00
_cell.angle_gamma   90.00
#
_symmetry.space_group_name_H-M   'P 1'
#
loop_
_entity.id
_entity.type
_entity.pdbx_description
1 polymer ?
#
loop_
_entity_poly.entity_id
_entity_poly.type
_entity_poly.pdbx_seq_one_letter_code
_entity_poly.pdbx_strand_id
1 'polypeptide(L)'
;MAKDSKGNFVGLKFNGKPGVFQSWKDAVLTHLTNKMNSSRVAEIKDKRSPPRLGYNDLLTLPIQVAEPGAGATAKELEQYKLEMAFLIEQESYLRDLFNQTLSHRYMALFEYASYVTDSACRLAAA
;
A
#
# COMPACT_ATOMS: atom_id res chain seq x y z
N MET A 1 -2.56 -20.97 4.12
CA MET A 1 -3.91 -20.41 4.27
C MET A 1 -3.78 -19.07 5.00
N ALA A 2 -3.65 -17.96 4.28
CA ALA A 2 -3.69 -16.63 4.88
C ALA A 2 -5.17 -16.19 4.95
N LYS A 3 -5.84 -16.56 6.05
CA LYS A 3 -7.03 -15.84 6.49
C LYS A 3 -6.55 -14.61 7.26
N ASP A 4 -7.31 -13.53 7.14
CA ASP A 4 -7.20 -12.29 7.90
C ASP A 4 -6.44 -11.13 7.24
N SER A 5 -6.83 -10.77 6.02
CA SER A 5 -6.52 -9.45 5.45
C SER A 5 -7.77 -8.65 5.05
N LYS A 6 -8.98 -9.05 5.47
CA LYS A 6 -10.11 -8.11 5.46
C LYS A 6 -9.94 -7.16 6.64
N GLY A 7 -9.03 -6.19 6.50
CA GLY A 7 -8.85 -5.14 7.48
C GLY A 7 -10.20 -4.48 7.75
N ASN A 8 -10.67 -4.52 9.00
CA ASN A 8 -11.85 -3.76 9.39
C ASN A 8 -11.48 -2.28 9.45
N PHE A 9 -11.68 -1.55 8.36
CA PHE A 9 -11.32 -0.14 8.25
C PHE A 9 -12.40 0.82 8.79
N VAL A 10 -13.33 0.33 9.62
CA VAL A 10 -14.45 1.14 10.15
C VAL A 10 -13.96 2.44 10.82
N GLY A 11 -12.82 2.41 11.52
CA GLY A 11 -12.23 3.60 12.15
C GLY A 11 -11.57 4.60 11.18
N LEU A 12 -11.38 4.23 9.91
CA LEU A 12 -10.72 5.04 8.88
C LEU A 12 -11.69 5.52 7.80
N LYS A 13 -13.00 5.40 8.01
CA LYS A 13 -14.00 5.76 6.99
C LYS A 13 -14.09 7.29 6.85
N PHE A 14 -13.86 7.78 5.64
CA PHE A 14 -14.05 9.19 5.32
C PHE A 14 -15.53 9.55 5.29
N ASN A 15 -15.91 10.58 6.04
CA ASN A 15 -17.30 11.01 6.17
C ASN A 15 -17.76 11.96 5.03
N GLY A 16 -16.89 12.25 4.06
CA GLY A 16 -17.21 13.08 2.89
C GLY A 16 -17.18 14.59 3.15
N LYS A 17 -16.81 15.06 4.36
CA LYS A 17 -16.71 16.50 4.66
C LYS A 17 -15.34 17.04 4.24
N PRO A 18 -15.26 18.10 3.41
CA PRO A 18 -13.97 18.66 2.97
C PRO A 18 -13.07 19.10 4.14
N GLY A 19 -13.64 19.70 5.19
CA GLY A 19 -12.89 20.21 6.34
C GLY A 19 -12.24 19.14 7.24
N VAL A 20 -12.46 17.85 6.98
CA VAL A 20 -11.83 16.75 7.74
C VAL A 20 -11.00 15.82 6.85
N PHE A 21 -10.83 16.17 5.57
CA PHE A 21 -10.05 15.36 4.63
C PHE A 21 -8.60 15.21 5.07
N GLN A 22 -7.97 16.28 5.57
CA GLN A 22 -6.61 16.22 6.09
C GLN A 22 -6.48 15.28 7.29
N SER A 23 -7.38 15.38 8.27
CA SER A 23 -7.36 14.50 9.45
C SER A 23 -7.61 13.03 9.08
N TRP A 24 -8.45 12.77 8.08
CA TRP A 24 -8.64 11.44 7.54
C TRP A 24 -7.36 10.92 6.87
N LYS A 25 -6.71 11.75 6.05
CA LYS A 25 -5.44 11.41 5.40
C LYS A 25 -4.33 11.09 6.43
N ASP A 26 -4.21 11.90 7.49
CA ASP A 26 -3.23 11.67 8.56
C ASP A 26 -3.48 10.34 9.30
N ALA A 27 -4.75 9.99 9.52
CA ALA A 27 -5.13 8.71 10.11
C ALA A 27 -4.77 7.53 9.20
N VAL A 28 -5.01 7.66 7.88
CA VAL A 28 -4.61 6.65 6.88
C VAL A 28 -3.10 6.46 6.86
N LEU A 29 -2.31 7.55 6.81
CA LEU A 29 -0.84 7.48 6.79
C LEU A 29 -0.28 6.86 8.08
N THR A 30 -0.84 7.21 9.24
CA THR A 30 -0.46 6.61 10.52
C THR A 30 -0.73 5.10 10.53
N HIS A 31 -1.91 4.69 10.04
CA HIS A 31 -2.28 3.29 9.94
C HIS A 31 -1.31 2.50 9.04
N LEU A 32 -1.02 3.03 7.85
CA LEU A 32 -0.10 2.40 6.89
C LEU A 32 1.33 2.29 7.45
N THR A 33 1.79 3.31 8.17
CA THR A 33 3.11 3.32 8.83
C THR A 33 3.18 2.23 9.90
N ASN A 34 2.15 2.12 10.75
CA ASN A 34 2.09 1.08 11.78
C ASN A 34 2.06 -0.33 11.18
N LYS A 35 1.29 -0.54 10.10
CA LYS A 35 1.27 -1.82 9.39
C LYS A 35 2.64 -2.18 8.81
N MET A 36 3.32 -1.22 8.18
CA MET A 36 4.66 -1.45 7.62
C MET A 36 5.68 -1.80 8.71
N ASN A 37 5.66 -1.08 9.84
CA ASN A 37 6.54 -1.37 10.97
C ASN A 37 6.29 -2.77 11.53
N SER A 38 5.04 -3.19 11.65
CA SER A 38 4.69 -4.55 12.07
C SER A 38 5.23 -5.61 11.10
N SER A 39 5.09 -5.40 9.79
CA SER A 39 5.64 -6.31 8.77
C SER A 39 7.17 -6.37 8.84
N ARG A 40 7.85 -5.22 9.00
CA ARG A 40 9.32 -5.20 9.17
C ARG A 40 9.78 -5.97 10.40
N VAL A 41 9.09 -5.82 11.52
CA VAL A 41 9.39 -6.57 12.75
C VAL A 41 9.21 -8.08 12.54
N ALA A 42 8.17 -8.50 11.81
CA ALA A 42 7.94 -9.91 11.50
C ALA A 42 9.07 -10.51 10.65
N GLU A 43 9.49 -9.82 9.59
CA GLU A 43 10.60 -10.27 8.74
C GLU A 43 11.93 -10.36 9.49
N ILE A 44 12.23 -9.37 10.36
CA ILE A 44 13.43 -9.38 11.19
C ILE A 44 13.42 -10.58 12.16
N LYS A 45 12.27 -10.89 12.77
CA LYS A 45 12.11 -12.07 13.64
C LYS A 45 12.35 -13.38 12.87
N ASP A 46 11.91 -13.43 11.62
CA ASP A 46 12.12 -14.56 10.72
C ASP A 46 13.55 -14.60 10.13
N LYS A 47 14.45 -13.68 10.54
CA LYS A 47 15.82 -13.53 10.01
C LYS A 47 15.87 -13.28 8.50
N ARG A 48 14.82 -12.67 7.95
CA ARG A 48 14.71 -12.26 6.55
C ARG A 48 15.04 -10.78 6.40
N SER A 49 15.35 -10.39 5.17
CA SER A 49 15.51 -8.98 4.81
C SER A 49 14.13 -8.33 4.78
N PRO A 50 13.87 -7.26 5.55
CA PRO A 50 12.61 -6.56 5.48
C PRO A 50 12.39 -5.95 4.09
N PRO A 51 11.12 -5.76 3.67
CA PRO A 51 10.81 -5.06 2.44
C PRO A 51 11.42 -3.65 2.44
N ARG A 52 12.11 -3.35 1.33
CA ARG A 52 12.77 -2.06 1.10
C ARG A 52 11.75 -0.95 0.94
N LEU A 53 10.67 -1.25 0.22
CA LEU A 53 9.58 -0.34 -0.12
C LEU A 53 8.40 -0.57 0.80
N GLY A 54 7.83 0.52 1.30
CA GLY A 54 6.62 0.52 2.12
C GLY A 54 5.44 1.18 1.42
N TYR A 55 4.31 1.18 2.10
CA TYR A 55 3.09 1.80 1.60
C TYR A 55 3.30 3.27 1.20
N ASN A 56 4.06 4.07 1.95
CA ASN A 56 4.30 5.48 1.63
C ASN A 56 5.03 5.69 0.29
N ASP A 57 5.91 4.76 -0.09
CA ASP A 57 6.63 4.80 -1.36
C ASP A 57 5.65 4.57 -2.53
N LEU A 58 4.69 3.65 -2.36
CA LEU A 58 3.62 3.38 -3.32
C LEU A 58 2.62 4.54 -3.46
N LEU A 59 2.48 5.34 -2.41
CA LEU A 59 1.64 6.54 -2.44
C LEU A 59 2.33 7.76 -3.08
N THR A 60 3.63 7.68 -3.41
CA THR A 60 4.41 8.83 -3.88
C THR A 60 5.01 8.64 -5.26
N LEU A 61 5.44 7.43 -5.62
CA LEU A 61 6.18 7.19 -6.86
C LEU A 61 5.64 5.97 -7.62
N PRO A 62 5.74 5.96 -8.96
CA PRO A 62 5.59 4.74 -9.73
C PRO A 62 6.79 3.86 -9.41
N ILE A 63 6.54 2.74 -8.74
CA ILE A 63 7.61 1.86 -8.31
C ILE A 63 8.07 1.01 -9.49
N GLN A 64 9.37 1.09 -9.77
CA GLN A 64 10.05 0.19 -10.70
C GLN A 64 11.08 -0.62 -9.91
N VAL A 65 10.80 -1.90 -9.69
CA VAL A 65 11.82 -2.83 -9.19
C VAL A 65 12.58 -3.36 -10.39
N ALA A 66 13.88 -3.09 -10.43
CA ALA A 66 14.74 -3.58 -11.49
C ALA A 66 14.79 -5.11 -11.46
N GLU A 67 14.50 -5.73 -12.60
CA GLU A 67 14.68 -7.17 -12.76
C GLU A 67 16.17 -7.54 -12.60
N PRO A 68 16.48 -8.64 -11.88
CA PRO A 68 17.84 -9.12 -11.79
C PRO A 68 18.38 -9.48 -13.18
N GLY A 69 19.60 -9.04 -13.49
CA GLY A 69 20.25 -9.33 -14.77
C GLY A 69 20.59 -10.81 -14.97
N ALA A 70 20.98 -11.18 -16.19
CA ALA A 70 21.24 -12.58 -16.57
C ALA A 70 22.33 -13.31 -15.73
N GLY A 71 23.16 -12.56 -14.99
CA GLY A 71 24.17 -13.09 -14.07
C GLY A 71 23.76 -13.12 -12.60
N ALA A 72 22.49 -12.86 -12.28
CA ALA A 72 22.02 -12.77 -10.90
C ALA A 72 22.13 -14.11 -10.16
N THR A 73 22.58 -14.03 -8.91
CA THR A 73 22.64 -15.17 -8.00
C THR A 73 21.24 -15.62 -7.59
N ALA A 74 21.13 -16.88 -7.15
CA ALA A 74 19.86 -17.42 -6.66
C ALA A 74 19.26 -16.58 -5.51
N LYS A 75 20.12 -15.99 -4.66
CA LYS A 75 19.72 -15.13 -3.55
C LYS A 75 19.14 -13.78 -4.03
N GLU A 76 19.69 -13.21 -5.09
CA GLU A 76 19.17 -11.97 -5.69
C GLU A 76 17.82 -12.20 -6.37
N LEU A 77 17.66 -13.35 -7.06
CA LEU A 77 16.39 -13.77 -7.64
C LEU A 77 15.31 -14.03 -6.58
N GLU A 78 15.67 -14.67 -5.46
CA GLU A 78 14.76 -14.91 -4.34
C GLU A 78 14.35 -13.59 -3.66
N GLN A 79 15.31 -12.70 -3.43
CA GLN A 79 15.04 -11.36 -2.88
C GLN A 79 14.11 -10.56 -3.81
N TYR A 80 14.35 -10.58 -5.13
CA TYR A 80 13.48 -9.92 -6.11
C TYR A 80 12.04 -10.47 -6.07
N LYS A 81 11.88 -11.80 -6.01
CA LYS A 81 10.54 -12.42 -5.90
C LYS A 81 9.82 -12.02 -4.62
N LEU A 82 10.52 -11.95 -3.49
CA LEU A 82 9.96 -11.48 -2.22
C LEU A 82 9.55 -10.01 -2.32
N GLU A 83 10.39 -9.16 -2.90
CA GLU A 83 10.08 -7.74 -3.13
C GLU A 83 8.83 -7.57 -4.01
N MET A 84 8.72 -8.33 -5.11
CA MET A 84 7.53 -8.30 -5.97
C MET A 84 6.27 -8.79 -5.24
N ALA A 85 6.37 -9.86 -4.44
CA ALA A 85 5.24 -10.36 -3.67
C ALA A 85 4.75 -9.33 -2.65
N PHE A 86 5.67 -8.63 -1.97
CA PHE A 86 5.34 -7.53 -1.07
C PHE A 86 4.63 -6.40 -1.79
N LEU A 87 5.09 -6.01 -2.98
CA LEU A 87 4.46 -4.93 -3.75
C LEU A 87 3.03 -5.27 -4.14
N ILE A 88 2.81 -6.48 -4.67
CA ILE A 88 1.47 -6.94 -5.05
C ILE A 88 0.53 -6.96 -3.83
N GLU A 89 1.00 -7.44 -2.68
CA GLU A 89 0.21 -7.44 -1.45
C GLU A 89 -0.10 -6.01 -0.98
N GLN A 90 0.90 -5.12 -1.01
CA GLN A 90 0.75 -3.74 -0.58
C GLN A 90 -0.25 -2.98 -1.49
N GLU A 91 -0.17 -3.15 -2.81
CA GLU A 91 -1.11 -2.56 -3.77
C GLU A 91 -2.53 -3.07 -3.56
N SER A 92 -2.71 -4.39 -3.39
CA SER A 92 -4.02 -4.97 -3.11
C SER A 92 -4.60 -4.42 -1.81
N TYR A 93 -3.78 -4.27 -0.78
CA TYR A 93 -4.20 -3.73 0.51
C TYR A 93 -4.62 -2.27 0.41
N LEU A 94 -3.86 -1.44 -0.32
CA LEU A 94 -4.21 -0.05 -0.58
C LEU A 94 -5.53 0.06 -1.33
N ARG A 95 -5.73 -0.77 -2.36
CA ARG A 95 -6.98 -0.82 -3.12
C ARG A 95 -8.17 -1.14 -2.21
N ASP A 96 -8.04 -2.16 -1.36
CA ASP A 96 -9.10 -2.55 -0.43
C ASP A 96 -9.38 -1.48 0.64
N LEU A 97 -8.32 -0.84 1.17
CA LEU A 97 -8.43 0.26 2.10
C LEU A 97 -9.23 1.40 1.48
N PHE A 98 -8.87 1.85 0.28
CA PHE A 98 -9.56 2.97 -0.37
C PHE A 98 -10.99 2.64 -0.74
N ASN A 99 -11.23 1.44 -1.27
CA ASN A 99 -12.59 1.01 -1.61
C ASN A 99 -13.53 1.03 -0.39
N GLN A 100 -13.01 0.79 0.81
CA GLN A 100 -13.80 0.73 2.04
C GLN A 100 -13.84 2.06 2.81
N THR A 101 -12.83 2.90 2.66
CA THR A 101 -12.67 4.14 3.43
C THR A 101 -13.06 5.40 2.67
N LEU A 102 -12.91 5.44 1.35
CA LEU A 102 -13.33 6.58 0.55
C LEU A 102 -14.80 6.46 0.15
N SER A 103 -15.52 7.58 0.21
CA SER A 103 -16.89 7.63 -0.30
C SER A 103 -16.90 7.49 -1.83
N HIS A 104 -17.87 6.76 -2.39
CA HIS A 104 -18.04 6.61 -3.85
C HIS A 104 -18.11 7.95 -4.58
N ARG A 105 -18.66 9.00 -3.94
CA ARG A 105 -18.72 10.35 -4.53
C ARG A 105 -17.32 10.97 -4.72
N TYR A 106 -16.40 10.73 -3.79
CA TYR A 106 -15.01 11.15 -3.93
C TYR A 106 -14.27 10.26 -4.92
N MET A 107 -14.57 8.96 -4.97
CA MET A 107 -14.00 8.07 -5.98
C MET A 107 -14.38 8.48 -7.41
N ALA A 108 -15.65 8.83 -7.65
CA ALA A 108 -16.15 9.29 -8.95
C ALA A 108 -15.48 10.58 -9.45
N LEU A 109 -15.04 11.47 -8.54
CA LEU A 109 -14.28 12.67 -8.91
C LEU A 109 -12.87 12.34 -9.44
N PHE A 110 -12.32 11.19 -9.07
CA PHE A 110 -11.03 10.68 -9.57
C PHE A 110 -11.20 9.69 -10.73
N GLU A 111 -12.43 9.25 -11.02
CA GLU A 111 -12.76 8.18 -11.98
C GLU A 111 -12.78 8.64 -13.45
N TYR A 112 -12.62 9.95 -13.72
CA TYR A 112 -12.32 10.46 -15.08
C TYR A 112 -10.88 10.16 -15.54
N ALA A 113 -10.03 9.58 -14.68
CA ALA A 113 -8.77 8.96 -15.06
C ALA A 113 -8.89 7.43 -14.83
N SER A 114 -8.76 6.65 -15.89
CA SER A 114 -9.07 5.22 -15.87
C SER A 114 -8.23 4.44 -14.87
N TYR A 115 -8.90 3.55 -14.12
CA TYR A 115 -8.41 2.61 -13.11
C TYR A 115 -8.15 3.23 -11.74
N VAL A 116 -9.14 3.07 -10.85
CA VAL A 116 -8.97 2.84 -9.41
C VAL A 116 -7.93 1.71 -9.27
N THR A 117 -6.63 1.97 -9.28
CA THR A 117 -5.85 2.96 -8.53
C THR A 117 -4.47 3.23 -9.18
N ASP A 118 -3.82 4.39 -9.00
CA ASP A 118 -2.33 4.43 -9.11
C ASP A 118 -1.67 4.16 -7.72
N SER A 119 -2.32 3.34 -6.86
CA SER A 119 -2.71 3.65 -5.43
C SER A 119 -3.68 4.84 -5.42
N ALA A 120 -4.70 5.06 -4.56
CA ALA A 120 -5.82 5.98 -4.90
C ALA A 120 -5.44 7.44 -5.31
N CYS A 121 -5.24 7.69 -6.61
CA CYS A 121 -4.20 8.49 -7.28
C CYS A 121 -3.39 9.58 -6.51
N ARG A 122 -2.26 9.25 -5.87
CA ARG A 122 -1.83 7.93 -5.37
C ARG A 122 -2.29 7.69 -3.92
N LEU A 123 -2.59 8.80 -3.22
CA LEU A 123 -3.51 8.95 -2.07
C LEU A 123 -4.37 10.24 -2.23
N ALA A 124 -4.54 10.69 -3.47
CA ALA A 124 -4.86 12.05 -3.92
C ALA A 124 -3.66 13.02 -3.75
N ALA A 125 -2.60 12.76 -4.54
CA ALA A 125 -1.37 13.53 -4.80
C ALA A 125 -0.91 14.63 -3.79
N ALA A 126 -0.92 14.24 -2.52
CA ALA A 126 -0.33 14.84 -1.33
C ALA A 126 -1.12 16.00 -0.71
#